data_AF-N1V5U3-F1
#
_entry.id   AF-N1V5U3-F1
#
_cell.length_a   1.000
_cell.length_b   1.000
_cell.length_c   1.000
_cell.angle_alpha   90.00
_cell.angle_beta   90.00
_cell.angle_gamma   90.00
#
_symmetry.space_group_name_H-M   'P 1'
#
loop_
_entity.id
_entity.type
_entity.pdbx_description
1 polymer ?
#
loop_
_entity_poly.entity_id
_entity_poly.type
_entity_poly.pdbx_seq_one_letter_code
_entity_poly.pdbx_strand_id
1 'polypeptide(L)'
;MNEHGASHPIIPAESANAGDYGRTDFGGHGNVSKNDARVVAYAECDAGNASISVVMATAGMPPNINATLLSIQNDLYDLAADLMQPTGSEEPAQARIVPGHTERLERAIEHFAQDVEDLSGMVLPGGTLLAALLYQARASVRRAERAVWTAVEEFPDSVNSECARYLNRLSTLLFVLARGANTEHGDVMWVPRPRSGRRPSRWSRRPARPEPAGMGSRPDQDSARQSCIWPRARPRGHTGTFPQATNPGPTGRKPT
;
A
#
# COMPACT_ATOMS: atom_id res chain seq x y z
N MET A 1 -3.81 -17.41 -44.77
CA MET A 1 -3.08 -16.83 -45.91
C MET A 1 -3.98 -15.76 -46.49
N ASN A 2 -3.62 -14.49 -46.30
CA ASN A 2 -4.32 -13.34 -46.87
C ASN A 2 -3.31 -12.62 -47.78
N GLU A 3 -3.77 -12.08 -48.92
CA GLU A 3 -2.96 -11.85 -50.12
C GLU A 3 -1.96 -10.68 -50.10
N HIS A 4 -1.71 -10.05 -48.95
CA HIS A 4 -0.71 -8.98 -48.83
C HIS A 4 0.10 -9.16 -47.56
N GLY A 5 1.24 -9.87 -47.68
CA GLY A 5 2.23 -10.11 -46.63
C GLY A 5 3.01 -8.87 -46.19
N ALA A 6 2.32 -7.76 -45.94
CA ALA A 6 2.93 -6.57 -45.33
C ALA A 6 2.65 -6.59 -43.83
N SER A 7 3.65 -7.02 -43.04
CA SER A 7 3.67 -6.79 -41.60
C SER A 7 3.63 -5.28 -41.37
N HIS A 8 2.49 -4.75 -40.91
CA HIS A 8 2.49 -3.42 -40.31
C HIS A 8 3.46 -3.47 -39.13
N PRO A 9 4.49 -2.61 -39.07
CA PRO A 9 5.33 -2.57 -37.89
C PRO A 9 4.44 -2.27 -36.69
N ILE A 10 4.54 -3.10 -35.65
CA ILE A 10 3.74 -3.00 -34.42
C ILE A 10 3.95 -1.63 -33.75
N ILE A 11 5.07 -0.97 -34.04
CA ILE A 11 5.39 0.38 -33.58
C ILE A 11 5.80 1.24 -34.78
N PRO A 12 5.15 2.40 -35.02
CA PRO A 12 5.57 3.35 -36.05
C PRO A 12 7.02 3.80 -35.83
N ALA A 13 7.86 3.76 -36.87
CA ALA A 13 9.30 4.04 -36.76
C ALA A 13 9.64 5.46 -36.25
N GLU A 14 8.73 6.44 -36.43
CA GLU A 14 8.92 7.82 -35.97
C GLU A 14 8.86 7.98 -34.44
N SER A 15 8.17 7.10 -33.71
CA SER A 15 8.08 7.19 -32.24
C SER A 15 9.26 6.55 -31.51
N ALA A 16 10.03 5.68 -32.18
CA ALA A 16 11.12 4.94 -31.56
C ALA A 16 12.34 5.81 -31.20
N ASN A 17 12.64 6.84 -32.00
CA ASN A 17 13.89 7.62 -31.86
C ASN A 17 13.68 9.00 -31.21
N ALA A 18 12.44 9.49 -31.08
CA ALA A 18 12.16 10.79 -30.46
C ALA A 18 12.62 10.85 -28.98
N GLY A 19 12.68 9.68 -28.33
CA GLY A 19 13.14 9.53 -26.96
C GLY A 19 14.66 9.56 -26.75
N ASP A 20 15.47 9.51 -27.80
CA ASP A 20 16.93 9.38 -27.71
C ASP A 20 17.60 10.63 -27.14
N TYR A 21 16.97 11.79 -27.32
CA TYR A 21 17.44 13.06 -26.78
C TYR A 21 17.04 13.29 -25.32
N GLY A 22 16.55 12.25 -24.63
CA GLY A 22 16.14 12.33 -23.23
C GLY A 22 14.83 13.08 -22.99
N ARG A 23 14.00 13.24 -24.03
CA ARG A 23 12.69 13.91 -23.98
C ARG A 23 11.57 12.94 -24.33
N THR A 24 10.34 13.29 -23.97
CA THR A 24 9.15 12.49 -24.27
C THR A 24 7.92 13.40 -24.36
N ASP A 25 6.97 13.07 -25.23
CA ASP A 25 5.64 13.66 -25.16
C ASP A 25 4.86 12.98 -24.06
N PHE A 26 4.36 13.75 -23.10
CA PHE A 26 3.72 13.25 -21.89
C PHE A 26 2.30 13.82 -21.75
N GLY A 27 1.39 13.29 -22.57
CA GLY A 27 -0.04 13.65 -22.54
C GLY A 27 -0.27 15.17 -22.63
N GLY A 28 -1.15 15.68 -21.77
CA GLY A 28 -1.49 17.10 -21.68
C GLY A 28 -0.34 18.01 -21.21
N HIS A 29 0.81 17.45 -20.81
CA HIS A 29 2.00 18.23 -20.44
C HIS A 29 2.91 18.53 -21.65
N GLY A 30 2.63 17.95 -22.81
CA GLY A 30 3.41 18.13 -24.03
C GLY A 30 4.81 17.51 -23.94
N ASN A 31 5.77 18.09 -24.66
CA ASN A 31 7.13 17.56 -24.74
C ASN A 31 7.96 17.96 -23.51
N VAL A 32 8.31 16.99 -22.66
CA VAL A 32 9.04 17.19 -21.39
C VAL A 32 10.31 16.35 -21.31
N SER A 33 11.14 16.60 -20.31
CA SER A 33 12.30 15.75 -20.01
C SER A 33 11.85 14.38 -19.52
N LYS A 34 12.56 13.30 -19.86
CA LYS A 34 12.33 11.97 -19.26
C LYS A 34 12.60 11.95 -17.75
N ASN A 35 13.31 12.94 -17.22
CA ASN A 35 13.58 13.13 -15.80
C ASN A 35 12.59 14.10 -15.12
N ASP A 36 11.56 14.59 -15.83
CA ASP A 36 10.49 15.38 -15.21
C ASP A 36 9.81 14.56 -14.11
N ALA A 37 9.55 15.16 -12.95
CA ALA A 37 9.02 14.42 -11.79
C ALA A 37 7.69 13.72 -12.09
N ARG A 38 6.86 14.26 -13.00
CA ARG A 38 5.59 13.63 -13.42
C ARG A 38 5.82 12.37 -14.25
N VAL A 39 6.83 12.41 -15.14
CA VAL A 39 7.24 11.25 -15.95
C VAL A 39 7.84 10.16 -15.05
N VAL A 40 8.68 10.53 -14.09
CA VAL A 40 9.24 9.59 -13.11
C VAL A 40 8.14 8.96 -12.26
N ALA A 41 7.17 9.76 -11.79
CA ALA A 41 6.02 9.27 -11.05
C ALA A 41 5.19 8.25 -11.86
N TYR A 42 4.91 8.57 -13.13
CA TYR A 42 4.24 7.66 -14.06
C TYR A 42 5.01 6.35 -14.23
N ALA A 43 6.32 6.42 -14.51
CA ALA A 43 7.15 5.24 -14.75
C ALA A 43 7.26 4.33 -13.50
N GLU A 44 7.33 4.92 -12.31
CA GLU A 44 7.33 4.15 -11.06
C GLU A 44 5.97 3.49 -10.78
N CYS A 45 4.86 4.12 -11.17
CA CYS A 45 3.54 3.51 -11.08
C CYS A 45 3.41 2.31 -12.04
N ASP A 46 3.92 2.44 -13.27
CA ASP A 46 3.99 1.33 -14.24
C ASP A 46 4.87 0.18 -13.72
N ALA A 47 6.04 0.48 -13.14
CA ALA A 47 6.88 -0.52 -12.49
C ALA A 47 6.19 -1.20 -11.28
N GLY A 48 5.36 -0.46 -10.54
CA GLY A 48 4.49 -0.99 -9.50
C GLY A 48 3.45 -1.97 -10.06
N ASN A 49 2.80 -1.61 -11.17
CA ASN A 49 1.81 -2.45 -11.84
C ASN A 49 2.45 -3.72 -12.42
N ALA A 50 3.62 -3.60 -13.06
CA ALA A 50 4.40 -4.74 -13.55
C ALA A 50 4.81 -5.68 -12.42
N SER A 51 5.16 -5.15 -11.24
CA SER A 51 5.43 -5.98 -10.06
C SER A 51 4.20 -6.76 -9.61
N ILE A 52 3.00 -6.18 -9.70
CA ILE A 52 1.73 -6.88 -9.43
C ILE A 52 1.45 -7.96 -10.49
N SER A 53 1.74 -7.71 -11.76
CA SER A 53 1.64 -8.75 -12.82
C SER A 53 2.47 -9.99 -12.48
N VAL A 54 3.69 -9.80 -11.96
CA VAL A 54 4.55 -10.92 -11.53
C VAL A 54 3.92 -11.70 -10.38
N VAL A 55 3.29 -11.02 -9.42
CA VAL A 55 2.53 -11.66 -8.35
C VAL A 55 1.39 -12.50 -8.93
N MET A 56 0.60 -11.94 -9.85
CA MET A 56 -0.53 -12.62 -10.48
C MET A 56 -0.13 -13.84 -11.31
N ALA A 57 1.11 -13.89 -11.81
CA ALA A 57 1.64 -15.04 -12.55
C ALA A 57 2.03 -16.23 -11.64
N THR A 58 1.91 -16.11 -10.32
CA THR A 58 2.20 -17.22 -9.39
C THR A 58 1.18 -18.35 -9.49
N ALA A 59 1.66 -19.59 -9.36
CA ALA A 59 0.80 -20.76 -9.34
C ALA A 59 -0.03 -20.82 -8.05
N GLY A 60 -1.29 -21.27 -8.15
CA GLY A 60 -2.16 -21.46 -6.99
C GLY A 60 -2.75 -20.17 -6.40
N MET A 61 -2.77 -19.07 -7.17
CA MET A 61 -3.36 -17.80 -6.74
C MET A 61 -4.84 -17.96 -6.33
N PRO A 62 -5.23 -17.56 -5.11
CA PRO A 62 -6.64 -17.58 -4.70
C PRO A 62 -7.51 -16.68 -5.61
N PRO A 63 -8.69 -17.13 -6.06
CA PRO A 63 -9.51 -16.37 -7.02
C PRO A 63 -9.92 -14.97 -6.52
N ASN A 64 -10.20 -14.82 -5.23
CA ASN A 64 -10.54 -13.54 -4.61
C ASN A 64 -9.35 -12.56 -4.66
N ILE A 65 -8.14 -13.02 -4.32
CA ILE A 65 -6.93 -12.20 -4.41
C ILE A 65 -6.66 -11.81 -5.87
N ASN A 66 -6.79 -12.76 -6.81
CA ASN A 66 -6.59 -12.49 -8.24
C ASN A 66 -7.56 -11.42 -8.76
N ALA A 67 -8.84 -11.51 -8.41
CA ALA A 67 -9.84 -10.51 -8.79
C ALA A 67 -9.55 -9.13 -8.19
N THR A 68 -9.11 -9.07 -6.93
CA THR A 68 -8.70 -7.81 -6.28
C THR A 68 -7.48 -7.21 -6.99
N LEU A 69 -6.44 -8.00 -7.26
CA LEU A 69 -5.23 -7.53 -7.95
C LEU A 69 -5.55 -7.05 -9.37
N LEU A 70 -6.42 -7.74 -10.11
CA LEU A 70 -6.87 -7.31 -11.43
C LEU A 70 -7.57 -5.94 -11.38
N SER A 71 -8.44 -5.71 -10.38
CA SER A 71 -9.06 -4.39 -10.19
C SER A 71 -8.01 -3.32 -9.91
N ILE A 72 -6.99 -3.64 -9.11
CA ILE A 72 -5.89 -2.71 -8.80
C ILE A 72 -5.05 -2.39 -10.04
N GLN A 73 -4.81 -3.37 -10.94
CA GLN A 73 -4.09 -3.08 -12.19
C GLN A 73 -4.83 -2.08 -13.08
N ASN A 74 -6.17 -2.14 -13.10
CA ASN A 74 -6.99 -1.16 -13.80
C ASN A 74 -6.86 0.22 -13.14
N ASP A 75 -6.98 0.28 -11.81
CA ASP A 75 -6.81 1.54 -11.07
C ASP A 75 -5.41 2.16 -11.28
N LEU A 76 -4.36 1.35 -11.40
CA LEU A 76 -3.01 1.84 -11.68
C LEU A 76 -2.87 2.40 -13.10
N TYR A 77 -3.65 1.90 -14.06
CA TYR A 77 -3.76 2.53 -15.38
C TYR A 77 -4.59 3.81 -15.34
N ASP A 78 -5.67 3.86 -14.54
CA ASP A 78 -6.42 5.09 -14.32
C ASP A 78 -5.53 6.17 -13.66
N LEU A 79 -4.69 5.77 -12.70
CA LEU A 79 -3.68 6.63 -12.08
C LEU A 79 -2.65 7.11 -13.11
N ALA A 80 -2.20 6.24 -14.01
CA ALA A 80 -1.29 6.61 -15.09
C ALA A 80 -1.91 7.65 -16.04
N ALA A 81 -3.19 7.47 -16.40
CA ALA A 81 -3.95 8.43 -17.20
C ALA A 81 -4.14 9.77 -16.47
N ASP A 82 -4.37 9.74 -15.15
CA ASP A 82 -4.48 10.93 -14.31
C ASP A 82 -3.17 11.74 -14.33
N LEU A 83 -2.02 11.08 -14.11
CA LEU A 83 -0.70 11.74 -14.12
C LEU A 83 -0.35 12.37 -15.47
N MET A 84 -0.80 11.78 -16.58
CA MET A 84 -0.56 12.29 -17.93
C MET A 84 -1.35 13.56 -18.26
N GLN A 85 -2.33 13.95 -17.44
CA GLN A 85 -3.20 15.09 -17.71
C GLN A 85 -3.20 16.09 -16.55
N PRO A 86 -2.86 17.37 -16.74
CA PRO A 86 -2.95 18.38 -15.69
C PRO A 86 -4.37 18.46 -15.07
N THR A 87 -4.47 18.60 -13.75
CA THR A 87 -5.76 18.72 -13.02
C THR A 87 -6.59 19.95 -13.41
N GLY A 88 -5.95 21.01 -13.91
CA GLY A 88 -6.61 22.23 -14.38
C GLY A 88 -6.74 22.35 -15.91
N SER A 89 -6.49 21.28 -16.66
CA SER A 89 -6.61 21.29 -18.13
C SER A 89 -8.07 21.45 -18.58
N GLU A 90 -8.28 22.19 -19.68
CA GLU A 90 -9.59 22.26 -20.37
C GLU A 90 -9.98 20.90 -20.96
N GLU A 91 -9.00 20.17 -21.52
CA GLU A 91 -9.20 18.81 -21.99
C GLU A 91 -9.32 17.84 -20.80
N PRO A 92 -10.41 17.06 -20.70
CA PRO A 92 -10.62 16.12 -19.61
C PRO A 92 -9.63 14.95 -19.69
N ALA A 93 -9.23 14.42 -18.53
CA ALA A 93 -8.49 13.17 -18.51
C ALA A 93 -9.41 12.00 -18.85
N GLN A 94 -8.83 10.96 -19.45
CA GLN A 94 -9.54 9.71 -19.72
C GLN A 94 -10.04 9.04 -18.43
N ALA A 95 -9.25 9.13 -17.35
CA ALA A 95 -9.61 8.65 -16.02
C ALA A 95 -8.96 9.54 -14.94
N ARG A 96 -9.55 9.54 -13.75
CA ARG A 96 -9.04 10.27 -12.57
C ARG A 96 -9.17 9.41 -11.33
N ILE A 97 -8.13 9.42 -10.50
CA ILE A 97 -8.19 8.84 -9.16
C ILE A 97 -9.00 9.77 -8.27
N VAL A 98 -10.13 9.25 -7.81
CA VAL A 98 -11.02 9.92 -6.87
C VAL A 98 -11.03 9.20 -5.52
N PRO A 99 -11.45 9.85 -4.41
CA PRO A 99 -11.44 9.25 -3.07
C PRO A 99 -12.09 7.86 -2.98
N GLY A 100 -13.14 7.59 -3.77
CA GLY A 100 -13.80 6.28 -3.83
C GLY A 100 -12.89 5.10 -4.19
N HIS A 101 -11.78 5.33 -4.91
CA HIS A 101 -10.76 4.30 -5.17
C HIS A 101 -10.04 3.91 -3.87
N THR A 102 -9.63 4.90 -3.09
CA THR A 102 -8.98 4.71 -1.79
C THR A 102 -9.91 4.00 -0.82
N GLU A 103 -11.18 4.43 -0.74
CA GLU A 103 -12.20 3.78 0.10
C GLU A 103 -12.41 2.30 -0.27
N ARG A 104 -12.31 1.95 -1.57
CA ARG A 104 -12.38 0.54 -2.01
C ARG A 104 -11.19 -0.27 -1.51
N LEU A 105 -10.00 0.31 -1.49
CA LEU A 105 -8.82 -0.35 -0.91
C LEU A 105 -8.96 -0.52 0.61
N GLU A 106 -9.52 0.45 1.32
CA GLU A 106 -9.77 0.36 2.76
C GLU A 106 -10.72 -0.80 3.09
N ARG A 107 -11.82 -0.93 2.35
CA ARG A 107 -12.73 -2.09 2.49
C ARG A 107 -12.05 -3.42 2.18
N ALA A 108 -11.17 -3.46 1.17
CA ALA A 108 -10.41 -4.67 0.87
C ALA A 108 -9.43 -5.01 1.99
N ILE A 109 -8.73 -4.02 2.56
CA ILE A 109 -7.85 -4.18 3.72
C ILE A 109 -8.63 -4.80 4.89
N GLU A 110 -9.79 -4.23 5.22
CA GLU A 110 -10.65 -4.75 6.29
C GLU A 110 -11.06 -6.19 6.03
N HIS A 111 -11.46 -6.52 4.80
CA HIS A 111 -11.84 -7.89 4.43
C HIS A 111 -10.70 -8.89 4.61
N PHE A 112 -9.53 -8.64 4.00
CA PHE A 112 -8.42 -9.58 4.05
C PHE A 112 -7.71 -9.62 5.41
N ALA A 113 -7.84 -8.57 6.23
CA ALA A 113 -7.26 -8.55 7.57
C ALA A 113 -7.95 -9.54 8.53
N GLN A 114 -9.18 -9.98 8.23
CA GLN A 114 -9.92 -10.94 9.07
C GLN A 114 -9.25 -12.32 9.12
N ASP A 115 -8.50 -12.67 8.07
CA ASP A 115 -7.87 -13.99 7.92
C ASP A 115 -6.41 -14.01 8.42
N VAL A 116 -5.95 -12.93 9.04
CA VAL A 116 -4.56 -12.76 9.46
C VAL A 116 -4.49 -12.55 10.96
N GLU A 117 -3.61 -13.31 11.64
CA GLU A 117 -3.39 -13.15 13.07
C GLU A 117 -2.84 -11.76 13.43
N ASP A 118 -3.24 -11.29 14.62
CA ASP A 118 -2.77 -10.03 15.19
C ASP A 118 -1.24 -9.96 15.26
N LEU A 119 -0.68 -8.85 14.75
CA LEU A 119 0.76 -8.67 14.69
C LEU A 119 1.28 -7.87 15.89
N SER A 120 2.08 -8.50 16.74
CA SER A 120 2.69 -7.87 17.93
C SER A 120 4.10 -7.30 17.71
N GLY A 121 4.62 -7.36 16.47
CA GLY A 121 5.99 -6.92 16.15
C GLY A 121 6.20 -6.63 14.65
N MET A 122 7.45 -6.64 14.19
CA MET A 122 7.76 -6.49 12.76
C MET A 122 8.00 -7.85 12.12
N VAL A 123 7.47 -8.05 10.92
CA VAL A 123 7.72 -9.25 10.11
C VAL A 123 8.91 -9.02 9.18
N LEU A 124 9.69 -10.06 8.96
CA LEU A 124 10.67 -10.09 7.87
C LEU A 124 9.91 -10.39 6.55
N PRO A 125 10.14 -9.61 5.49
CA PRO A 125 9.50 -9.86 4.20
C PRO A 125 10.01 -11.19 3.63
N GLY A 126 9.11 -12.15 3.43
CA GLY A 126 9.43 -13.49 2.95
C GLY A 126 8.31 -14.49 3.27
N GLY A 127 8.66 -15.76 3.35
CA GLY A 127 7.72 -16.87 3.56
C GLY A 127 7.45 -17.62 2.25
N THR A 128 6.19 -17.73 1.85
CA THR A 128 5.81 -18.35 0.57
C THR A 128 6.26 -17.50 -0.62
N LEU A 129 6.36 -18.11 -1.82
CA LEU A 129 6.71 -17.37 -3.05
C LEU A 129 5.72 -16.23 -3.31
N LEU A 130 4.42 -16.48 -3.11
CA LEU A 130 3.36 -15.48 -3.23
C LEU A 130 3.59 -14.31 -2.24
N ALA A 131 3.82 -14.61 -0.97
CA ALA A 131 4.08 -13.59 0.05
C ALA A 131 5.34 -12.76 -0.25
N ALA A 132 6.44 -13.42 -0.64
CA ALA A 132 7.69 -12.75 -1.00
C ALA A 132 7.51 -11.76 -2.17
N LEU A 133 6.78 -12.18 -3.21
CA LEU A 133 6.48 -11.31 -4.36
C LEU A 133 5.52 -10.17 -4.00
N LEU A 134 4.54 -10.41 -3.11
CA LEU A 134 3.67 -9.35 -2.58
C LEU A 134 4.47 -8.31 -1.78
N TYR A 135 5.45 -8.73 -0.98
CA TYR A 135 6.36 -7.81 -0.29
C TYR A 135 7.24 -7.00 -1.28
N GLN A 136 7.71 -7.63 -2.36
CA GLN A 136 8.44 -6.94 -3.42
C GLN A 136 7.55 -5.90 -4.12
N ALA A 137 6.33 -6.28 -4.53
CA ALA A 137 5.36 -5.37 -5.14
C ALA A 137 5.03 -4.21 -4.21
N ARG A 138 4.84 -4.46 -2.90
CA ARG A 138 4.67 -3.42 -1.89
C ARG A 138 5.83 -2.44 -1.88
N ALA A 139 7.08 -2.90 -1.97
CA ALA A 139 8.24 -2.01 -2.01
C ALA A 139 8.26 -1.14 -3.27
N SER A 140 7.88 -1.70 -4.43
CA SER A 140 7.72 -0.94 -5.68
C SER A 140 6.61 0.10 -5.60
N VAL A 141 5.43 -0.24 -5.09
CA VAL A 141 4.33 0.71 -4.89
C VAL A 141 4.73 1.84 -3.94
N ARG A 142 5.50 1.55 -2.87
CA ARG A 142 6.03 2.60 -1.98
C ARG A 142 7.07 3.50 -2.65
N ARG A 143 7.78 3.00 -3.67
CA ARG A 143 8.70 3.83 -4.48
C ARG A 143 7.90 4.77 -5.38
N ALA A 144 6.86 4.25 -6.03
CA ALA A 144 5.89 5.04 -6.79
C ALA A 144 5.22 6.12 -5.93
N GLU A 145 4.77 5.79 -4.72
CA GLU A 145 4.17 6.74 -3.78
C GLU A 145 5.09 7.95 -3.54
N ARG A 146 6.39 7.72 -3.31
CA ARG A 146 7.36 8.81 -3.10
C ARG A 146 7.56 9.64 -4.36
N ALA A 147 7.65 9.01 -5.53
CA ALA A 147 7.79 9.72 -6.80
C ALA A 147 6.57 10.60 -7.10
N VAL A 148 5.36 10.11 -6.82
CA VAL A 148 4.13 10.91 -6.94
C VAL A 148 4.14 12.07 -5.95
N TRP A 149 4.55 11.87 -4.69
CA TRP A 149 4.67 12.99 -3.75
C TRP A 149 5.67 14.04 -4.21
N THR A 150 6.83 13.64 -4.75
CA THR A 150 7.78 14.58 -5.36
C THR A 150 7.13 15.37 -6.50
N ALA A 151 6.36 14.72 -7.38
CA ALA A 151 5.64 15.40 -8.45
C ALA A 151 4.55 16.36 -7.91
N VAL A 152 3.85 15.99 -6.83
CA VAL A 152 2.87 16.86 -6.17
C VAL A 152 3.54 18.09 -5.54
N GLU A 153 4.71 17.93 -4.92
CA GLU A 153 5.48 19.02 -4.33
C GLU A 153 6.00 20.00 -5.39
N GLU A 154 6.46 19.49 -6.54
CA GLU A 154 6.99 20.30 -7.64
C GLU A 154 5.87 20.95 -8.49
N PHE A 155 4.71 20.28 -8.62
CA PHE A 155 3.60 20.70 -9.48
C PHE A 155 2.24 20.64 -8.75
N PRO A 156 2.03 21.43 -7.68
CA PRO A 156 0.87 21.30 -6.79
C PRO A 156 -0.49 21.54 -7.46
N ASP A 157 -0.54 22.39 -8.49
CA ASP A 157 -1.77 22.72 -9.21
C ASP A 157 -2.05 21.80 -10.42
N SER A 158 -1.11 20.91 -10.75
CA SER A 158 -1.18 20.05 -11.93
C SER A 158 -1.27 18.57 -11.61
N VAL A 159 -0.88 18.13 -10.41
CA VAL A 159 -0.83 16.71 -10.04
C VAL A 159 -1.83 16.41 -8.94
N ASN A 160 -2.68 15.42 -9.19
CA ASN A 160 -3.70 15.00 -8.24
C ASN A 160 -3.10 14.24 -7.05
N SER A 161 -3.11 14.86 -5.86
CA SER A 161 -2.59 14.25 -4.62
C SER A 161 -3.35 12.98 -4.17
N GLU A 162 -4.57 12.73 -4.69
CA GLU A 162 -5.29 11.47 -4.43
C GLU A 162 -4.55 10.25 -5.00
N CYS A 163 -3.74 10.41 -6.05
CA CYS A 163 -2.89 9.35 -6.58
C CYS A 163 -1.92 8.81 -5.52
N ALA A 164 -1.27 9.71 -4.77
CA ALA A 164 -0.34 9.32 -3.70
C ALA A 164 -1.08 8.67 -2.52
N ARG A 165 -2.28 9.18 -2.18
CA ARG A 165 -3.15 8.61 -1.13
C ARG A 165 -3.62 7.21 -1.48
N TYR A 166 -3.91 6.94 -2.76
CA TYR A 166 -4.25 5.61 -3.26
C TYR A 166 -3.07 4.65 -3.11
N LEU A 167 -1.88 5.03 -3.59
CA LEU A 167 -0.66 4.20 -3.50
C LEU A 167 -0.27 3.88 -2.05
N ASN A 168 -0.47 4.83 -1.13
CA ASN A 168 -0.26 4.62 0.29
C ASN A 168 -1.15 3.48 0.82
N ARG A 169 -2.46 3.54 0.53
CA ARG A 169 -3.43 2.49 0.90
C ARG A 169 -3.12 1.16 0.20
N LEU A 170 -2.76 1.19 -1.08
CA LEU A 170 -2.41 0.00 -1.84
C LEU A 170 -1.21 -0.73 -1.21
N SER A 171 -0.20 0.02 -0.75
CA SER A 171 0.93 -0.59 -0.06
C SER A 171 0.49 -1.36 1.19
N THR A 172 -0.49 -0.86 1.93
CA THR A 172 -1.08 -1.51 3.11
C THR A 172 -1.86 -2.77 2.72
N LEU A 173 -2.67 -2.71 1.67
CA LEU A 173 -3.36 -3.90 1.17
C LEU A 173 -2.38 -5.00 0.77
N LEU A 174 -1.32 -4.66 0.02
CA LEU A 174 -0.29 -5.64 -0.36
C LEU A 174 0.43 -6.25 0.86
N PHE A 175 0.58 -5.50 1.95
CA PHE A 175 1.10 -6.04 3.21
C PHE A 175 0.15 -7.07 3.83
N VAL A 176 -1.15 -6.76 3.90
CA VAL A 176 -2.17 -7.66 4.44
C VAL A 176 -2.26 -8.94 3.61
N LEU A 177 -2.28 -8.80 2.28
CA LEU A 177 -2.27 -9.94 1.36
C LEU A 177 -1.00 -10.80 1.52
N ALA A 178 0.17 -10.19 1.69
CA ALA A 178 1.42 -10.92 1.91
C ALA A 178 1.36 -11.78 3.18
N ARG A 179 0.78 -11.24 4.26
CA ARG A 179 0.60 -11.99 5.51
C ARG A 179 -0.44 -13.11 5.37
N GLY A 180 -1.56 -12.85 4.69
CA GLY A 180 -2.56 -13.89 4.41
C GLY A 180 -1.98 -15.04 3.56
N ALA A 181 -1.09 -14.73 2.61
CA ALA A 181 -0.36 -15.73 1.84
C ALA A 181 0.67 -16.53 2.66
N ASN A 182 0.95 -16.12 3.91
CA ASN A 182 1.81 -16.81 4.84
C ASN A 182 1.05 -17.54 5.96
N THR A 183 -0.29 -17.52 6.00
CA THR A 183 -1.05 -18.08 7.15
C THR A 183 -0.66 -19.53 7.48
N GLU A 184 -0.48 -20.40 6.48
CA GLU A 184 -0.04 -21.80 6.71
C GLU A 184 1.46 -21.94 6.99
N HIS A 185 2.29 -21.05 6.44
CA HIS A 185 3.75 -21.09 6.59
C HIS A 185 4.23 -20.44 7.90
N GLY A 186 3.47 -19.46 8.40
CA GLY A 186 3.85 -18.55 9.48
C GLY A 186 4.75 -17.40 9.02
N ASP A 187 4.52 -16.22 9.60
CA ASP A 187 5.40 -15.06 9.45
C ASP A 187 6.66 -15.20 10.32
N VAL A 188 7.82 -14.81 9.77
CA VAL A 188 9.07 -14.75 10.55
C VAL A 188 9.22 -13.37 11.18
N MET A 189 9.24 -13.33 12.51
CA MET A 189 9.38 -12.07 13.25
C MET A 189 10.82 -11.56 13.24
N TRP A 190 10.99 -10.27 13.02
CA TRP A 190 12.28 -9.60 13.16
C TRP A 190 12.70 -9.55 14.65
N VAL A 191 13.94 -9.98 14.92
CA VAL A 191 14.55 -9.90 16.25
C VAL A 191 15.63 -8.80 16.25
N PRO A 192 15.42 -7.68 16.96
CA PRO A 192 16.43 -6.64 17.08
C PRO A 192 17.69 -7.17 17.75
N ARG A 193 18.86 -6.99 17.14
CA ARG A 193 20.12 -7.24 17.85
C ARG A 193 20.28 -6.16 18.95
N PRO A 194 20.55 -6.54 20.21
CA PRO A 194 20.85 -5.56 21.25
C PRO A 194 22.11 -4.78 20.84
N ARG A 195 22.12 -3.46 21.09
CA ARG A 195 23.34 -2.63 20.87
C ARG A 195 24.48 -3.23 21.69
N SER A 196 25.45 -3.84 21.03
CA SER A 196 26.73 -4.23 21.65
C SER A 196 27.42 -2.95 22.10
N GLY A 197 27.41 -2.64 23.41
CA GLY A 197 28.18 -1.49 23.88
C GLY A 197 27.89 -0.91 25.27
N ARG A 198 26.80 -1.26 25.96
CA ARG A 198 26.70 -0.92 27.39
C ARG A 198 27.20 -2.10 28.22
N ARG A 199 28.51 -2.15 28.45
CA ARG A 199 29.01 -2.81 29.67
C ARG A 199 28.25 -2.17 30.83
N PRO A 200 27.56 -2.93 31.70
CA PRO A 200 27.07 -2.35 32.94
C PRO A 200 28.29 -1.72 33.64
N SER A 201 28.23 -0.43 33.92
CA SER A 201 29.33 0.28 34.58
C SER A 201 29.69 -0.50 35.83
N ARG A 202 30.96 -0.86 35.99
CA ARG A 202 31.49 -1.57 37.18
C ARG A 202 31.13 -0.88 38.51
N TRP A 203 30.69 0.37 38.43
CA TRP A 203 30.24 1.24 39.51
C TRP A 203 28.82 0.99 40.03
N SER A 204 28.00 0.15 39.38
CA SER A 204 26.66 -0.18 39.90
C SER A 204 26.64 -1.29 40.96
N ARG A 205 27.79 -1.89 41.30
CA ARG A 205 27.95 -2.70 42.51
C ARG A 205 28.50 -1.84 43.65
N ARG A 206 27.73 -0.85 44.10
CA ARG A 206 27.88 -0.42 45.50
C ARG A 206 27.21 -1.51 46.34
N PRO A 207 27.90 -2.15 47.31
CA PRO A 207 27.18 -2.90 48.33
C PRO A 207 26.18 -1.94 48.99
N ALA A 208 24.97 -2.44 49.25
CA ALA A 208 23.93 -1.66 49.91
C ALA A 208 24.52 -1.00 51.16
N ARG A 209 24.40 0.32 51.27
CA ARG A 209 24.67 1.02 52.53
C ARG A 209 23.59 0.51 53.50
N PRO A 210 23.94 0.06 54.72
CA PRO A 210 22.91 -0.31 55.70
C PRO A 210 22.01 0.91 55.94
N GLU A 211 20.68 0.68 55.90
CA GLU A 211 19.69 1.73 56.13
C GLU A 211 19.87 2.35 57.51
N PRO A 212 19.89 3.69 57.64
CA PRO A 212 19.66 4.31 58.93
C PRO A 212 18.17 4.20 59.25
N ALA A 213 17.89 3.68 60.45
CA ALA A 213 16.55 3.55 60.97
C ALA A 213 15.83 4.91 60.99
N GLY A 214 14.67 4.96 60.32
CA GLY A 214 13.53 5.82 60.62
C GLY A 214 13.69 7.33 60.41
N MET A 215 12.98 7.87 59.42
CA MET A 215 11.97 8.93 59.60
C MET A 215 11.58 9.57 58.25
N GLY A 216 10.27 9.78 58.07
CA GLY A 216 9.77 10.95 57.37
C GLY A 216 9.37 10.77 55.92
N SER A 217 8.07 10.60 55.73
CA SER A 217 7.31 10.71 54.48
C SER A 217 7.65 11.97 53.68
N ARG A 218 7.90 11.84 52.36
CA ARG A 218 7.71 12.92 51.37
C ARG A 218 7.26 12.34 50.02
N PRO A 219 6.50 13.12 49.22
CA PRO A 219 5.57 12.60 48.24
C PRO A 219 6.21 12.34 46.87
N ASP A 220 5.56 11.43 46.14
CA ASP A 220 5.88 10.95 44.81
C ASP A 220 5.73 12.07 43.76
N GLN A 221 6.85 12.50 43.19
CA GLN A 221 6.91 13.25 41.95
C GLN A 221 7.80 12.47 40.99
N ASP A 222 7.18 11.70 40.08
CA ASP A 222 7.70 11.47 38.73
C ASP A 222 6.64 10.83 37.84
N SER A 223 5.65 11.65 37.44
CA SER A 223 4.92 11.43 36.21
C SER A 223 5.80 11.87 35.02
N ALA A 224 6.53 10.97 34.37
CA ALA A 224 6.94 11.16 32.97
C ALA A 224 7.74 9.97 32.40
N ARG A 225 7.12 8.81 32.17
CA ARG A 225 7.58 7.87 31.13
C ARG A 225 6.44 6.99 30.61
N GLN A 226 5.72 7.46 29.59
CA GLN A 226 5.11 6.60 28.56
C GLN A 226 4.39 7.43 27.49
N SER A 227 4.85 7.37 26.25
CA SER A 227 4.02 7.03 25.08
C SER A 227 4.84 7.14 23.79
N CYS A 228 5.30 5.99 23.28
CA CYS A 228 5.31 5.77 21.84
C CYS A 228 3.87 5.37 21.47
N ILE A 229 3.33 6.09 20.51
CA ILE A 229 1.93 6.05 20.08
C ILE A 229 1.75 4.91 19.07
N TRP A 230 1.08 3.84 19.49
CA TRP A 230 0.14 3.05 18.68
C TRP A 230 -0.96 2.55 19.64
N PRO A 231 -2.25 2.63 19.27
CA PRO A 231 -3.33 2.30 20.18
C PRO A 231 -3.39 0.78 20.43
N ARG A 232 -3.31 0.38 21.71
CA ARG A 232 -3.69 -0.96 22.16
C ARG A 232 -5.20 -1.13 21.99
N ALA A 233 -5.63 -1.98 21.07
CA ALA A 233 -7.00 -2.49 21.07
C ALA A 233 -7.24 -3.26 22.37
N ARG A 234 -8.32 -2.92 23.09
CA ARG A 234 -8.78 -3.71 24.26
C ARG A 234 -9.76 -4.78 23.77
N PRO A 235 -9.72 -6.01 24.33
CA PRO A 235 -10.78 -6.97 24.09
C PRO A 235 -11.96 -6.67 25.04
N ARG A 236 -13.19 -6.69 24.52
CA ARG A 236 -14.39 -6.90 25.33
C ARG A 236 -15.37 -7.79 24.56
N GLY A 237 -15.68 -8.93 25.16
CA GLY A 237 -16.79 -9.78 24.76
C GLY A 237 -18.13 -9.26 25.26
N HIS A 238 -19.18 -9.74 24.56
CA HIS A 238 -20.58 -10.01 24.94
C HIS A 238 -21.31 -9.00 25.86
N THR A 239 -22.51 -8.51 25.58
CA THR A 239 -23.74 -9.12 25.02
C THR A 239 -24.64 -8.00 24.47
N GLY A 240 -25.38 -8.26 23.39
CA GLY A 240 -26.34 -7.29 22.84
C GLY A 240 -27.32 -7.99 21.90
N THR A 241 -28.51 -8.25 22.42
CA THR A 241 -29.68 -8.88 21.78
C THR A 241 -30.10 -8.15 20.49
N PHE A 242 -30.24 -8.90 19.39
CA PHE A 242 -30.85 -8.43 18.14
C PHE A 242 -32.39 -8.57 18.17
N PRO A 243 -33.17 -7.58 17.73
CA PRO A 243 -34.58 -7.79 17.41
C PRO A 243 -34.73 -8.46 16.04
N GLN A 244 -35.58 -9.48 15.98
CA GLN A 244 -35.95 -10.19 14.75
C GLN A 244 -36.68 -9.26 13.77
N ALA A 245 -36.18 -9.17 12.53
CA ALA A 245 -36.91 -8.61 11.40
C ALA A 245 -37.77 -9.72 10.77
N THR A 246 -39.07 -9.47 10.70
CA THR A 246 -40.07 -10.32 10.04
C THR A 246 -39.94 -10.22 8.53
N ASN A 247 -40.03 -11.37 7.87
CA ASN A 247 -39.90 -11.54 6.43
C ASN A 247 -41.32 -11.62 5.81
N PRO A 248 -41.74 -10.74 4.90
CA PRO A 248 -42.96 -10.99 4.12
C PRO A 248 -42.61 -11.78 2.85
N GLY A 249 -43.14 -13.01 2.79
CA GLY A 249 -43.12 -13.88 1.62
C GLY A 249 -44.00 -13.37 0.46
N PRO A 250 -44.06 -14.13 -0.66
CA PRO A 250 -44.19 -13.59 -2.01
C PRO A 250 -45.66 -13.41 -2.42
N THR A 251 -45.97 -12.28 -3.06
CA THR A 251 -47.25 -12.06 -3.75
C THR A 251 -47.12 -12.43 -5.23
N GLY A 252 -47.99 -13.36 -5.64
CA GLY A 252 -48.02 -13.92 -6.98
C GLY A 252 -48.68 -13.03 -8.03
N ARG A 253 -48.31 -13.36 -9.29
CA ARG A 253 -49.05 -13.16 -10.56
C ARG A 253 -50.58 -13.33 -10.37
N LYS A 254 -51.48 -12.61 -11.07
CA LYS A 254 -51.81 -12.63 -12.53
C LYS A 254 -53.17 -11.83 -12.69
N PRO A 255 -53.86 -11.80 -13.86
CA PRO A 255 -53.71 -10.97 -15.06
C PRO A 255 -54.92 -10.03 -15.35
N THR A 256 -54.76 -9.05 -16.24
CA THR A 256 -55.65 -8.69 -17.40
C THR A 256 -55.00 -7.58 -18.19
#